data_AF-A6E9Y3-F1
#
_entry.id   AF-A6E9Y3-F1
#
_cell.length_a   1.000
_cell.length_b   1.000
_cell.length_c   1.000
_cell.angle_alpha   90.00
_cell.angle_beta   90.00
_cell.angle_gamma   90.00
#
_symmetry.space_group_name_H-M   'P 1'
#
loop_
_entity.id
_entity.type
_entity.pdbx_description
1 polymer ?
#
loop_
_entity_poly.entity_id
_entity_poly.type
_entity_poly.pdbx_seq_one_letter_code
_entity_poly.pdbx_strand_id
1 'polypeptide(L)' 'MKLLFLSLAISITFSCYARQGGPVVKTAYGSLKGVDDGEVSIFKGIPYAGPDSNSPESGLLY' A
#
# COMPACT_ATOMS: atom_id res chain seq x y z
N MET A 1 16.34 -4.33 24.88
CA MET A 1 17.13 -4.76 23.69
C MET A 1 16.28 -5.39 22.58
N LYS A 2 15.35 -6.32 22.87
CA LYS A 2 14.59 -7.07 21.84
C LYS A 2 13.74 -6.22 20.89
N LEU A 3 13.11 -5.15 21.37
CA LEU A 3 12.27 -4.26 20.55
C LEU A 3 13.08 -3.46 19.52
N LEU A 4 14.34 -3.14 19.82
CA LEU A 4 15.23 -2.43 18.89
C LEU A 4 15.62 -3.31 17.71
N PHE A 5 15.87 -4.61 17.96
CA PHE A 5 16.13 -5.57 16.90
C PHE A 5 14.90 -5.80 16.02
N LEU A 6 13.69 -5.76 16.60
CA LEU A 6 12.45 -5.89 15.84
C LEU A 6 12.20 -4.68 14.94
N SER A 7 12.35 -3.44 15.44
CA SER A 7 12.16 -2.25 14.60
C SER A 7 13.20 -2.16 13.49
N LEU A 8 14.45 -2.53 13.78
CA LEU A 8 15.53 -2.56 12.79
C LEU A 8 15.25 -3.59 11.69
N ALA A 9 14.79 -4.79 12.05
CA ALA A 9 14.43 -5.83 11.09
C ALA A 9 13.29 -5.38 10.16
N ILE A 10 12.24 -4.77 10.71
CA ILE A 10 11.11 -4.24 9.94
C ILE A 10 11.58 -3.15 8.96
N SER A 11 12.40 -2.21 9.41
CA SER A 11 12.92 -1.11 8.56
C SER A 11 13.76 -1.60 7.37
N ILE A 12 14.60 -2.62 7.58
CA ILE A 12 15.42 -3.21 6.52
C ILE A 12 14.53 -3.86 5.46
N THR A 13 13.48 -4.58 5.85
CA THR A 13 12.55 -5.21 4.90
C THR A 13 11.86 -4.18 4.01
N PHE A 14 11.37 -3.06 4.56
CA PHE A 14 10.73 -2.02 3.75
C PHE A 14 11.67 -1.37 2.74
N SER A 15 12.95 -1.24 3.07
CA SER A 15 13.95 -0.62 2.19
C SER A 15 14.28 -1.49 0.98
N CYS A 16 14.33 -2.82 1.16
CA CYS A 16 14.57 -3.76 0.06
C CYS A 16 13.36 -3.94 -0.87
N TYR A 17 12.15 -3.62 -0.41
CA TYR A 17 10.90 -3.73 -1.20
C TYR A 17 10.61 -2.54 -2.12
N ALA A 18 11.45 -1.50 -2.11
CA ALA A 18 11.32 -0.36 -3.02
C ALA A 18 11.71 -0.76 -4.46
N ARG A 19 10.85 -1.53 -5.13
CA ARG A 19 11.01 -1.88 -6.55
C ARG A 19 10.75 -0.64 -7.43
N GLN A 20 11.66 -0.45 -8.38
CA GLN A 20 11.77 0.74 -9.21
C GLN A 20 10.75 0.66 -10.36
N GLY A 21 9.61 1.34 -10.18
CA GLY A 21 8.55 1.42 -11.19
C GLY A 21 7.56 0.27 -11.08
N GLY A 22 6.26 0.60 -11.06
CA GLY A 22 5.17 -0.35 -11.06
C GLY A 22 4.13 0.06 -12.11
N PRO A 23 3.22 -0.85 -12.49
CA PRO A 23 2.29 -0.64 -13.57
C PRO A 23 1.33 0.51 -13.24
N VAL A 24 0.99 1.31 -14.25
CA VAL A 24 -0.01 2.37 -14.13
C VAL A 24 -1.19 2.02 -15.02
N VAL A 25 -2.39 1.93 -14.44
CA VAL A 25 -3.63 1.64 -15.17
C VAL A 25 -4.60 2.81 -15.05
N LYS A 26 -5.33 3.09 -16.12
CA LYS A 26 -6.42 4.07 -16.11
C LYS A 26 -7.74 3.37 -15.80
N THR A 27 -8.47 3.92 -14.85
CA THR A 27 -9.84 3.52 -14.49
C THR A 27 -10.82 4.64 -14.81
N ALA A 28 -12.12 4.38 -14.69
CA ALA A 28 -13.14 5.41 -14.81
C ALA A 28 -12.99 6.56 -13.80
N TYR A 29 -12.32 6.31 -12.66
CA TYR A 29 -12.17 7.27 -11.55
C TYR A 29 -10.76 7.86 -11.43
N GLY A 30 -9.85 7.55 -12.36
CA GLY A 30 -8.47 8.07 -12.35
C GLY A 30 -7.42 7.00 -12.59
N SER A 31 -6.14 7.35 -12.40
CA SER A 31 -5.02 6.44 -12.62
C SER A 31 -4.60 5.77 -11.30
N LEU A 32 -4.33 4.46 -11.36
CA LEU A 32 -3.85 3.67 -10.23
C LEU A 32 -2.42 3.21 -10.49
N LYS A 33 -1.57 3.28 -9.46
CA LYS A 33 -0.21 2.74 -9.48
C LYS A 33 -0.18 1.43 -8.70
N GLY A 34 0.20 0.36 -9.36
CA GLY A 34 0.38 -0.96 -8.78
C GLY A 34 1.84 -1.30 -8.51
N VAL A 35 2.08 -2.55 -8.16
CA VAL A 35 3.40 -3.17 -8.02
C VAL A 35 3.41 -4.47 -8.80
N ASP A 36 4.47 -4.71 -9.58
CA ASP A 36 4.69 -6.02 -10.18
C ASP A 36 5.37 -6.96 -9.18
N ASP A 37 4.78 -8.15 -9.02
CA ASP A 37 5.30 -9.23 -8.20
C ASP A 37 5.42 -10.50 -9.04
N GLY A 38 6.59 -10.68 -9.66
CA GLY A 38 6.80 -11.76 -10.61
C GLY A 38 6.01 -11.54 -11.90
N GLU A 39 5.05 -12.42 -12.17
CA GLU A 39 4.20 -12.39 -13.38
C GLU A 39 2.84 -11.70 -13.15
N VAL A 40 2.56 -11.25 -11.92
CA VAL A 40 1.29 -10.62 -11.57
C VAL A 40 1.47 -9.16 -11.21
N SER A 41 0.55 -8.32 -11.68
CA SER A 41 0.45 -6.93 -11.28
C SER A 41 -0.59 -6.78 -10.17
N ILE A 42 -0.17 -6.26 -9.02
CA ILE A 42 -1.00 -6.14 -7.82
C ILE A 42 -1.37 -4.67 -7.60
N PHE A 43 -2.67 -4.40 -7.47
CA PHE A 43 -3.23 -3.08 -7.14
C PHE A 43 -4.04 -3.21 -5.85
N LYS A 44 -3.57 -2.60 -4.76
CA LYS A 44 -4.18 -2.69 -3.43
C LYS A 44 -4.91 -1.39 -3.07
N GLY A 45 -5.97 -1.51 -2.26
CA GLY A 45 -6.67 -0.34 -1.71
C GLY A 45 -7.45 0.48 -2.73
N ILE A 46 -7.92 -0.14 -3.82
CA ILE A 46 -8.75 0.54 -4.81
C ILE A 46 -10.10 0.88 -4.16
N PRO A 47 -10.48 2.17 -4.06
CA PRO A 47 -11.78 2.53 -3.51
C PRO A 47 -12.88 2.07 -4.46
N TYR A 48 -13.83 1.30 -3.93
CA TYR A 48 -15.01 0.84 -4.67
C TYR A 48 -16.29 1.57 -4.24
N ALA A 49 -16.24 2.26 -3.11
CA ALA A 49 -17.32 3.06 -2.54
C ALA A 49 -16.74 4.30 -1.84
N GLY A 50 -17.60 5.28 -1.54
CA GLY A 50 -17.21 6.42 -0.70
C GLY A 50 -16.89 5.97 0.73
N PRO A 51 -16.09 6.77 1.48
CA PRO A 51 -15.80 6.49 2.88
C PRO A 51 -17.10 6.43 3.68
N ASP A 52 -17.21 5.42 4.54
CA ASP A 52 -18.32 5.25 5.46
C ASP A 52 -18.16 6.19 6.65
N SER A 53 -18.90 7.29 6.65
CA SER A 53 -18.88 8.27 7.75
C SER A 53 -19.32 7.71 9.12
N ASN A 54 -19.77 6.46 9.20
CA ASN A 54 -20.22 5.79 10.42
C ASN A 54 -19.35 4.59 10.84
N SER A 55 -18.20 4.35 10.19
CA SER A 55 -17.28 3.28 10.58
C SER A 55 -16.21 3.79 11.55
N PRO A 56 -15.89 3.03 12.61
CA PRO A 56 -14.93 3.43 13.63
C PRO A 56 -13.48 3.58 13.11
N GLU A 57 -13.19 3.17 11.87
CA GLU A 57 -11.85 3.26 11.25
C GLU A 57 -11.60 4.61 10.55
N SER A 58 -12.64 5.45 10.41
CA SER A 58 -12.56 6.76 9.73
C SER A 58 -11.74 7.83 10.49
N GLY A 59 -11.36 7.57 11.74
CA GLY A 59 -10.60 8.51 12.59
C GLY A 59 -9.07 8.42 12.49
N LEU A 60 -8.50 7.55 11.65
CA LEU A 60 -7.04 7.35 11.56
C LEU A 60 -6.39 7.90 10.27
N LEU A 61 -7.17 8.56 9.40
CA LEU A 61 -6.68 9.10 8.12
C LEU A 61 -6.91 10.61 7.94
N TYR A 62 -6.83 11.37 9.03
CA TYR A 62 -6.63 12.83 9.00
C TYR A 62 -5.55 13.25 9.99
#